data_AF-A0A8S2WUN5-F1
#
_entry.id   AF-A0A8S2WUN5-F1
#
_cell.length_a   1.000
_cell.length_b   1.000
_cell.length_c   1.000
_cell.angle_alpha   90.00
_cell.angle_beta   90.00
_cell.angle_gamma   90.00
#
_symmetry.space_group_name_H-M   'P 1'
#
loop_
_entity.id
_entity.type
_entity.pdbx_description
1 polymer ?
#
loop_
_entity_poly.entity_id
_entity_poly.type
_entity_poly.pdbx_seq_one_letter_code
_entity_poly.pdbx_strand_id
1 'polypeptide(L)'
;MMDEAFLRRTQAKVFVDRPSSAIRNNMLTPLVCKDSRVFTPKRLESLVKITTNLSGTAISAFRSNIIIEMDGNPNIKDHRLLELADNVAREFNV
;
A
#
# COMPACT_ATOMS: atom_id res chain seq x y z
N MET A 1 0.48 -26.32 -4.90
CA MET A 1 0.21 -26.46 -6.35
C MET A 1 -1.27 -26.72 -6.51
N MET A 2 -1.98 -26.01 -7.39
CA MET A 2 -3.42 -26.24 -7.60
C MET A 2 -3.65 -27.58 -8.32
N ASP A 3 -4.76 -28.24 -8.01
CA ASP A 3 -5.17 -29.49 -8.64
C ASP A 3 -5.48 -29.32 -10.14
N GLU A 4 -5.04 -30.28 -10.94
CA GLU A 4 -5.17 -30.21 -12.40
C GLU A 4 -6.62 -30.42 -12.85
N ALA A 5 -7.39 -31.27 -12.14
CA ALA A 5 -8.81 -31.44 -12.44
C ALA A 5 -9.61 -30.18 -12.11
N PHE A 6 -9.26 -29.46 -11.05
CA PHE A 6 -9.79 -28.14 -10.75
C PHE A 6 -9.48 -27.13 -11.86
N LEU A 7 -8.22 -27.05 -12.31
CA LEU A 7 -7.81 -26.17 -13.41
C LEU A 7 -8.53 -26.48 -14.73
N ARG A 8 -8.90 -27.74 -15.00
CA ARG A 8 -9.65 -28.11 -16.22
C ARG A 8 -11.12 -27.70 -16.16
N ARG A 9 -11.72 -27.63 -14.97
CA ARG A 9 -13.15 -27.32 -14.77
C ARG A 9 -13.43 -25.81 -14.63
N THR A 10 -12.44 -25.03 -14.21
CA THR A 10 -12.59 -23.58 -14.04
C THR A 10 -12.50 -22.83 -15.37
N GLN A 11 -13.62 -22.24 -15.81
CA GLN A 11 -13.71 -21.52 -17.09
C GLN A 11 -12.87 -20.23 -17.14
N ALA A 12 -12.76 -19.49 -16.03
CA ALA A 12 -11.98 -18.26 -15.95
C ALA A 12 -10.85 -18.39 -14.92
N LYS A 13 -9.60 -18.42 -15.39
CA LYS A 13 -8.41 -18.41 -14.55
C LYS A 13 -7.87 -16.99 -14.51
N VAL A 14 -8.12 -16.29 -13.41
CA VAL A 14 -7.62 -14.94 -13.20
C VAL A 14 -6.43 -15.01 -12.24
N PHE A 15 -5.27 -14.58 -12.73
CA PHE A 15 -4.08 -14.38 -11.90
C PHE A 15 -4.11 -12.95 -11.38
N VAL A 16 -4.06 -12.81 -10.06
CA VAL A 16 -4.01 -11.52 -9.39
C VAL A 16 -2.61 -11.33 -8.84
N ASP A 17 -1.86 -10.46 -9.50
CA ASP A 17 -0.51 -10.08 -9.08
C ASP A 17 -0.54 -8.95 -8.04
N ARG A 18 0.66 -8.50 -7.64
CA ARG A 18 0.83 -7.32 -6.79
C ARG A 18 0.14 -6.11 -7.42
N PRO A 19 -0.39 -5.18 -6.59
CA PRO A 19 -1.12 -4.02 -7.10
C PRO A 19 -0.25 -3.18 -8.04
N SER A 20 -0.80 -2.78 -9.19
CA SER A 20 -0.13 -1.85 -10.11
C SER A 20 0.03 -0.46 -9.48
N SER A 21 0.90 0.39 -10.03
CA SER A 21 1.10 1.77 -9.54
C SER A 21 -0.21 2.56 -9.43
N ALA A 22 -1.10 2.41 -10.41
CA ALA A 22 -2.43 3.05 -10.40
C ALA A 22 -3.30 2.54 -9.24
N ILE A 23 -3.30 1.24 -8.98
CA ILE A 23 -4.03 0.67 -7.85
C ILE A 23 -3.43 1.15 -6.53
N ARG A 24 -2.10 1.15 -6.39
CA ARG A 24 -1.42 1.68 -5.19
C ARG A 24 -1.77 3.14 -4.94
N ASN A 25 -1.81 3.96 -5.98
CA ASN A 25 -2.22 5.35 -5.89
C ASN A 25 -3.67 5.48 -5.35
N ASN A 26 -4.60 4.70 -5.90
CA ASN A 26 -5.99 4.68 -5.44
C ASN A 26 -6.10 4.23 -3.98
N MET A 27 -5.31 3.23 -3.58
CA MET A 27 -5.29 2.73 -2.19
C MET A 27 -4.78 3.77 -1.20
N LEU A 28 -3.85 4.64 -1.62
CA LEU A 28 -3.23 5.69 -0.80
C LEU A 28 -3.96 7.04 -0.88
N THR A 29 -4.86 7.24 -1.84
CA THR A 29 -5.66 8.48 -2.01
C THR A 29 -6.38 8.93 -0.73
N PRO A 30 -6.90 8.04 0.15
CA PRO A 30 -7.52 8.48 1.41
C PRO A 30 -6.60 9.31 2.32
N LEU A 31 -5.27 9.23 2.17
CA LEU A 31 -4.34 10.09 2.90
C LEU A 31 -4.50 11.57 2.50
N VAL A 32 -4.77 11.84 1.21
CA VAL A 32 -5.03 13.21 0.73
C VAL A 32 -6.32 13.77 1.34
N CYS A 33 -7.33 12.93 1.52
CA CYS A 33 -8.57 13.31 2.20
C CYS A 33 -8.36 13.57 3.70
N LYS A 34 -7.39 12.89 4.34
CA LYS A 34 -7.03 13.09 5.74
C LYS A 34 -6.36 14.45 5.95
N ASP A 35 -5.36 14.78 5.13
CA ASP A 35 -4.71 16.09 5.13
C ASP A 35 -4.08 16.40 3.77
N SER A 36 -4.73 17.29 3.01
CA SER A 36 -4.30 17.70 1.68
C SER A 36 -3.09 18.64 1.68
N ARG A 37 -2.74 19.22 2.83
CA ARG A 37 -1.53 20.05 2.99
C ARG A 37 -0.29 19.18 3.16
N VAL A 38 -0.44 18.06 3.87
CA VAL A 38 0.63 17.12 4.18
C VAL A 38 0.85 16.12 3.03
N PHE A 39 -0.22 15.59 2.43
CA PHE A 39 -0.13 14.66 1.28
C PHE A 39 -0.46 15.35 -0.03
N THR A 40 0.54 16.03 -0.57
CA THR A 40 0.48 16.56 -1.94
C THR A 40 0.57 15.42 -2.97
N PRO A 41 0.14 15.65 -4.22
CA PRO A 41 0.30 14.66 -5.30
C PRO A 41 1.74 14.14 -5.44
N LYS A 42 2.74 15.02 -5.30
CA LYS A 42 4.17 14.65 -5.34
C LYS A 42 4.57 13.71 -4.20
N ARG A 43 4.03 13.95 -3.00
CA ARG A 43 4.30 13.08 -1.84
C ARG A 43 3.61 11.73 -2.01
N LEU A 44 2.39 11.72 -2.55
CA LEU A 44 1.65 10.51 -2.87
C LEU A 44 2.39 9.65 -3.91
N GLU A 45 2.94 10.25 -4.96
CA GLU A 45 3.80 9.56 -5.93
C GLU A 45 5.02 8.91 -5.28
N SER A 46 5.63 9.58 -4.29
CA SER A 46 6.75 9.02 -3.54
C SER A 46 6.33 7.80 -2.72
N LEU A 47 5.17 7.86 -2.06
CA LEU A 47 4.59 6.72 -1.36
C LEU A 47 4.26 5.55 -2.31
N VAL A 48 3.75 5.83 -3.52
CA VAL A 48 3.50 4.80 -4.54
C VAL A 48 4.78 4.09 -4.99
N LYS A 49 5.91 4.80 -5.02
CA LYS A 49 7.23 4.22 -5.32
C LYS A 49 7.73 3.33 -4.18
N ILE A 50 7.64 3.81 -2.94
CA ILE A 50 8.07 3.06 -1.75
C ILE A 50 7.26 1.77 -1.57
N THR A 51 5.97 1.80 -1.94
CA THR A 51 5.05 0.65 -1.80
C THR A 51 5.10 -0.34 -2.96
N THR A 52 6.10 -0.27 -3.86
CA THR A 52 6.11 -1.03 -5.12
C THR A 52 5.98 -2.55 -4.98
N ASN A 53 6.59 -3.13 -3.94
CA ASN A 53 6.60 -4.57 -3.71
C ASN A 53 5.55 -5.05 -2.71
N LEU A 54 4.78 -4.12 -2.13
CA LEU A 54 3.83 -4.46 -1.09
C LEU A 54 2.57 -5.10 -1.68
N SER A 55 2.03 -6.11 -0.97
CA SER A 55 0.70 -6.66 -1.25
C SER A 55 -0.39 -5.62 -0.94
N GLY A 56 -1.60 -5.83 -1.44
CA GLY A 56 -2.73 -4.95 -1.09
C GLY A 56 -2.99 -4.87 0.42
N THR A 57 -2.78 -5.96 1.16
CA THR A 57 -2.90 -5.99 2.62
C THR A 57 -1.82 -5.15 3.29
N ALA A 58 -0.55 -5.29 2.86
CA ALA A 58 0.56 -4.49 3.37
C ALA A 58 0.36 -2.99 3.09
N ILE A 59 -0.11 -2.61 1.90
CA ILE A 59 -0.42 -1.19 1.58
C ILE A 59 -1.54 -0.66 2.47
N SER A 60 -2.56 -1.48 2.75
CA SER A 60 -3.65 -1.10 3.64
C SER A 60 -3.17 -0.89 5.07
N ALA A 61 -2.30 -1.77 5.58
CA ALA A 61 -1.68 -1.63 6.89
C ALA A 61 -0.80 -0.36 6.96
N PHE A 62 0.04 -0.14 5.94
CA PHE A 62 0.87 1.06 5.83
C PHE A 62 0.05 2.35 5.88
N ARG A 63 -1.04 2.43 5.10
CA ARG A 63 -1.96 3.57 5.14
C ARG A 63 -2.55 3.77 6.53
N SER A 64 -3.01 2.71 7.18
CA SER A 64 -3.58 2.80 8.53
C SER A 64 -2.54 3.29 9.54
N ASN A 65 -1.31 2.80 9.48
CA ASN A 65 -0.21 3.23 10.35
C ASN A 65 0.07 4.74 10.17
N ILE A 66 0.05 5.23 8.93
CA ILE A 66 0.19 6.67 8.66
C ILE A 66 -0.95 7.47 9.30
N ILE A 67 -2.20 7.02 9.14
CA ILE A 67 -3.36 7.72 9.71
C ILE A 67 -3.26 7.80 11.24
N ILE A 68 -2.91 6.69 11.88
CA ILE A 68 -2.74 6.61 13.35
C ILE A 68 -1.60 7.54 13.80
N GLU A 69 -0.47 7.50 13.12
CA GLU A 69 0.68 8.37 13.44
C GLU A 69 0.30 9.86 13.32
N MET A 70 -0.51 10.20 12.32
CA MET A 70 -0.98 11.58 12.12
C MET A 70 -1.96 12.08 13.16
N ASP A 71 -2.75 11.19 13.76
CA ASP A 71 -3.63 11.57 14.87
C ASP A 71 -2.82 12.00 16.11
N GLY A 72 -1.60 11.47 16.27
CA GLY A 72 -0.66 11.90 17.31
C GLY A 72 0.30 13.03 16.89
N ASN A 73 0.66 13.11 15.60
CA ASN A 73 1.58 14.09 15.05
C ASN A 73 1.15 14.54 13.65
N PRO A 74 0.44 15.67 13.52
CA PRO A 74 -0.11 16.12 12.23
C PRO A 74 0.98 16.51 11.21
N ASN A 75 2.22 16.78 11.65
CA ASN A 75 3.34 17.15 10.77
C ASN A 75 4.30 15.98 10.57
N ILE A 76 3.79 14.87 10.05
CA ILE A 76 4.59 13.68 9.77
C ILE A 76 5.68 13.99 8.74
N LYS A 77 6.93 13.66 9.07
CA LYS A 77 8.12 13.88 8.22
C LYS A 77 8.41 12.67 7.34
N ASP A 78 9.15 12.88 6.25
CA ASP A 78 9.43 11.82 5.27
C ASP A 78 10.21 10.63 5.84
N HIS A 79 11.16 10.86 6.75
CA HIS A 79 11.88 9.76 7.40
C HIS A 79 10.93 8.84 8.20
N ARG A 80 9.90 9.40 8.82
CA ARG A 80 8.91 8.63 9.57
C ARG A 80 8.04 7.79 8.63
N LEU A 81 7.66 8.34 7.47
CA LEU A 81 6.96 7.59 6.43
C LEU A 81 7.80 6.41 5.90
N LEU A 82 9.11 6.62 5.72
CA LEU A 82 10.03 5.54 5.32
C LEU A 82 10.16 4.46 6.40
N GLU A 83 10.26 4.87 7.68
CA GLU A 83 10.32 3.94 8.81
C GLU A 83 9.03 3.10 8.92
N LEU A 84 7.86 3.72 8.76
CA LEU A 84 6.58 3.01 8.74
C LEU A 84 6.50 2.03 7.56
N ALA A 85 7.05 2.39 6.40
CA ALA A 85 7.08 1.51 5.25
C ALA A 85 8.01 0.30 5.46
N ASP A 86 9.19 0.52 6.06
CA ASP A 86 10.15 -0.53 6.40
C ASP A 86 9.58 -1.49 7.45
N ASN A 87 8.91 -0.97 8.47
CA ASN A 87 8.22 -1.79 9.48
C ASN A 87 7.16 -2.70 8.84
N VAL A 88 6.35 -2.17 7.92
CA VAL A 88 5.36 -2.96 7.19
C VAL A 88 6.01 -3.97 6.26
N ALA A 89 7.10 -3.61 5.57
CA ALA A 89 7.83 -4.56 4.72
C ALA A 89 8.33 -5.77 5.53
N ARG A 90 8.90 -5.52 6.71
CA ARG A 90 9.34 -6.58 7.64
C ARG A 90 8.20 -7.43 8.15
N GLU A 91 7.08 -6.82 8.54
CA GLU A 91 5.90 -7.54 9.04
C GLU A 91 5.33 -8.51 7.99
N PHE A 92 5.29 -8.08 6.73
CA PHE A 92 4.73 -8.87 5.63
C PHE A 92 5.77 -9.71 4.87
N ASN A 93 7.02 -9.77 5.36
CA ASN A 93 8.14 -10.50 4.76
C ASN A 93 8.36 -10.16 3.27
N VAL A 94 8.34 -8.86 2.94
CA VAL A 94 8.51 -8.34 1.57
C VAL A 94 9.90 -7.75 1.37
#